data_AF-A0A7K6WVY1-F1
#
_entry.id   AF-A0A7K6WVY1-F1
#
_cell.length_a   1.000
_cell.length_b   1.000
_cell.length_c   1.000
_cell.angle_alpha   90.00
_cell.angle_beta   90.00
_cell.angle_gamma   90.00
#
_symmetry.space_group_name_H-M   'P 1'
#
loop_
_entity.id
_entity.type
_entity.pdbx_description
1 polymer ?
#
loop_
_entity_poly.entity_id
_entity_poly.type
_entity_poly.pdbx_seq_one_letter_code
_entity_poly.pdbx_strand_id
1 'polypeptide(L)'
;GDYSTDRAKKHVYKCAPAQSMAFRHKVVISNQPPGPGTHTLPRMMGPNTAYTHASPCYSIKGRSKRSSFAEDLSKTPGPAAFAKVHLDVYKKRAPTYTMGTKLRPVGERAVKPGPADYCLGQVR
;
A
#
# COMPACT_ATOMS: atom_id res chain seq x y z
N GLY A 1 72.05 -14.69 -65.98
CA GLY A 1 72.16 -14.87 -64.52
C GLY A 1 72.71 -13.56 -63.98
N ASP A 2 71.80 -12.67 -63.59
CA ASP A 2 72.02 -11.23 -63.72
C ASP A 2 72.06 -10.54 -62.36
N TYR A 3 72.85 -11.09 -61.44
CA TYR A 3 73.08 -10.43 -60.16
C TYR A 3 74.41 -9.69 -60.21
N SER A 4 74.34 -8.39 -60.46
CA SER A 4 75.46 -7.46 -60.30
C SER A 4 75.29 -6.69 -58.99
N THR A 5 76.24 -6.84 -58.07
CA THR A 5 76.25 -6.19 -56.75
C THR A 5 76.84 -4.77 -56.78
N ASP A 6 77.19 -4.26 -57.96
CA ASP A 6 78.14 -3.16 -58.11
C ASP A 6 77.56 -1.75 -57.87
N ARG A 7 76.24 -1.65 -57.66
CA ARG A 7 75.54 -0.36 -57.41
C ARG A 7 75.04 -0.17 -55.98
N ALA A 8 75.55 -0.92 -55.01
CA ALA A 8 75.22 -0.67 -53.61
C ALA A 8 76.02 0.53 -53.07
N LYS A 9 75.33 1.63 -52.70
CA LYS A 9 75.93 2.76 -51.98
C LYS A 9 76.53 2.26 -50.66
N LYS A 10 77.86 2.18 -50.58
CA LYS A 10 78.58 1.85 -49.34
C LYS A 10 78.41 3.02 -48.36
N HIS A 11 77.44 2.92 -47.45
CA HIS A 11 77.33 3.84 -46.31
C HIS A 11 78.47 3.55 -45.32
N VAL A 12 79.64 4.14 -45.55
CA VAL A 12 80.79 4.04 -44.67
C VAL A 12 80.64 5.09 -43.56
N TYR A 13 80.13 4.67 -42.41
CA TYR A 13 80.07 5.54 -41.23
C TYR A 13 81.46 5.63 -40.60
N LYS A 14 81.95 6.86 -40.35
CA LYS A 14 83.28 7.08 -39.72
C LYS A 14 83.37 6.56 -38.28
N CYS A 15 82.24 6.37 -37.61
CA CYS A 15 82.12 5.75 -36.29
C CYS A 15 80.85 4.90 -36.23
N ALA A 16 80.79 3.92 -35.34
CA ALA A 16 79.59 3.10 -35.14
C ALA A 16 78.39 3.99 -34.73
N PRO A 17 77.16 3.70 -35.21
CA PRO A 17 75.98 4.46 -34.84
C PRO A 17 75.73 4.35 -33.32
N ALA A 18 75.69 5.49 -32.63
CA ALA A 18 75.36 5.56 -31.21
C ALA A 18 73.82 5.49 -31.05
N GLN A 19 73.34 4.42 -30.43
CA GLN A 19 71.92 4.23 -30.13
C GLN A 19 71.58 4.99 -28.84
N SER A 20 70.77 6.05 -28.92
CA SER A 20 70.22 6.69 -27.72
C SER A 20 69.00 5.89 -27.23
N MET A 21 69.11 5.24 -26.08
CA MET A 21 67.93 4.67 -25.42
C MET A 21 67.26 5.76 -24.58
N ALA A 22 66.12 6.27 -25.05
CA ALA A 22 65.26 7.11 -24.24
C ALA A 22 64.51 6.26 -23.19
N PHE A 23 64.23 6.85 -22.01
CA PHE A 23 63.42 6.19 -20.98
C PHE A 23 62.03 5.84 -21.52
N ARG A 24 61.55 4.65 -21.15
CA ARG A 24 60.20 4.19 -21.52
C ARG A 24 59.17 4.97 -20.72
N HIS A 25 58.30 5.71 -21.40
CA HIS A 25 57.13 6.32 -20.76
C HIS A 25 56.31 5.21 -20.09
N LYS A 26 55.92 5.38 -18.82
CA LYS A 26 54.99 4.46 -18.17
C LYS A 26 53.70 4.49 -18.97
N VAL A 27 53.21 3.33 -19.42
CA VAL A 27 51.88 3.27 -20.03
C VAL A 27 50.89 3.67 -18.95
N VAL A 28 50.36 4.89 -19.05
CA VAL A 28 49.22 5.31 -18.24
C VAL A 28 48.02 4.59 -18.85
N ILE A 29 47.71 3.41 -18.31
CA ILE A 29 46.51 2.68 -18.66
C ILE A 29 45.35 3.43 -17.99
N SER A 30 44.84 4.46 -18.68
CA SER A 30 43.68 5.26 -18.25
C SER A 30 42.41 4.42 -18.18
N ASN A 31 42.36 3.30 -18.89
CA ASN A 31 41.17 2.48 -19.06
C ASN A 31 41.44 1.09 -18.49
N GLN A 32 41.48 0.98 -17.16
CA GLN A 32 41.28 -0.32 -16.52
C GLN A 32 39.84 -0.75 -16.81
N PRO A 33 39.62 -1.93 -17.44
CA PRO A 33 38.27 -2.42 -17.62
C PRO A 33 37.61 -2.61 -16.24
N PRO A 34 36.30 -2.36 -16.11
CA PRO A 34 35.59 -2.66 -14.88
C PRO A 34 35.84 -4.12 -14.51
N GLY A 35 36.05 -4.39 -13.22
CA GLY A 35 36.17 -5.76 -12.71
C GLY A 35 34.95 -6.62 -13.04
N PRO A 36 35.05 -7.95 -12.88
CA PRO A 36 33.93 -8.85 -13.08
C PRO A 36 32.77 -8.44 -12.17
N GLY A 37 31.61 -8.09 -12.76
CA GLY A 37 30.43 -7.62 -12.04
C GLY A 37 30.24 -6.10 -11.93
N THR A 38 31.19 -5.28 -12.40
CA THR A 38 31.04 -3.80 -12.39
C THR A 38 30.32 -3.22 -13.61
N HIS A 39 29.89 -4.06 -14.55
CA HIS A 39 29.07 -3.62 -15.68
C HIS A 39 27.65 -3.28 -15.20
N THR A 40 27.38 -1.99 -15.02
CA THR A 40 26.04 -1.51 -14.69
C THR A 40 25.27 -1.29 -15.98
N LEU A 41 24.14 -1.97 -16.17
CA LEU A 41 23.29 -1.74 -17.32
C LEU A 41 22.63 -0.34 -17.22
N PRO A 42 22.55 0.41 -18.32
CA PRO A 42 21.82 1.67 -18.32
C PRO A 42 20.35 1.42 -17.98
N ARG A 43 19.78 2.30 -17.16
CA ARG A 43 18.38 2.25 -16.77
C ARG A 43 17.49 2.28 -18.02
N MET A 44 16.58 1.32 -18.14
CA MET A 44 15.71 1.13 -19.32
C MET A 44 14.33 1.79 -19.21
N MET A 45 13.89 2.19 -18.00
CA MET A 45 12.55 2.76 -17.76
C MET A 45 12.57 3.90 -16.72
N GLY A 46 11.79 4.96 -16.94
CA GLY A 46 11.69 6.14 -16.06
C GLY A 46 12.66 7.27 -16.45
N PRO A 47 12.71 8.37 -15.69
CA PRO A 47 13.45 9.57 -16.09
C PRO A 47 14.96 9.29 -16.28
N ASN A 48 15.58 9.90 -17.29
CA ASN A 48 17.00 9.78 -17.65
C ASN A 48 17.45 8.39 -18.17
N THR A 49 16.72 7.84 -19.15
CA THR A 49 17.14 6.64 -19.91
C THR A 49 18.26 6.97 -20.91
N ALA A 50 19.25 6.09 -21.04
CA ALA A 50 20.48 6.36 -21.80
C ALA A 50 20.30 6.40 -23.33
N TYR A 51 19.30 5.69 -23.86
CA TYR A 51 19.13 5.49 -25.30
C TYR A 51 17.79 6.02 -25.85
N THR A 52 16.77 6.11 -25.00
CA THR A 52 15.43 6.56 -25.40
C THR A 52 15.02 7.74 -24.54
N HIS A 53 14.15 8.62 -25.05
CA HIS A 53 13.55 9.66 -24.23
C HIS A 53 12.40 9.07 -23.42
N ALA A 54 12.45 9.15 -22.09
CA ALA A 54 11.38 8.65 -21.23
C ALA A 54 10.26 9.69 -21.09
N SER A 55 9.01 9.23 -21.14
CA SER A 55 7.86 10.06 -20.79
C SER A 55 7.78 10.26 -19.27
N PRO A 56 7.15 11.35 -18.79
CA PRO A 56 6.94 11.57 -17.36
C PRO A 56 6.17 10.41 -16.71
N CYS A 57 6.71 9.85 -15.63
CA CYS A 57 6.05 8.83 -14.84
C CYS A 57 5.34 9.48 -13.65
N TYR A 58 4.02 9.57 -13.71
CA TYR A 58 3.20 10.12 -12.64
C TYR A 58 2.73 9.00 -11.71
N SER A 59 2.97 9.16 -10.40
CA SER A 59 2.39 8.30 -9.38
C SER A 59 1.25 9.04 -8.65
N ILE A 60 0.15 8.33 -8.39
CA ILE A 60 -0.96 8.87 -7.61
C ILE A 60 -0.59 8.68 -6.13
N LYS A 61 -0.32 9.79 -5.43
CA LYS A 61 -0.17 9.78 -3.97
C LYS A 61 -1.52 9.54 -3.32
N GLY A 62 -1.58 8.66 -2.31
CA GLY A 62 -2.81 8.35 -1.57
C GLY A 62 -3.45 9.60 -0.93
N ARG A 63 -4.79 9.60 -0.83
CA ARG A 63 -5.55 10.71 -0.23
C ARG A 63 -5.14 10.91 1.23
N SER A 64 -4.90 12.16 1.63
CA SER A 64 -4.65 12.53 3.03
C SER A 64 -5.85 12.15 3.89
N LYS A 65 -5.61 11.45 5.02
CA LYS A 65 -6.68 11.14 6.01
C LYS A 65 -7.17 12.39 6.74
N ARG A 66 -6.34 13.44 6.79
CA ARG A 66 -6.63 14.70 7.46
C ARG A 66 -7.80 15.37 6.73
N SER A 67 -8.95 15.47 7.42
CA SER A 67 -10.25 15.92 6.88
C SER A 67 -11.06 14.87 6.10
N SER A 68 -10.83 13.57 6.32
CA SER A 68 -11.81 12.57 5.86
C SER A 68 -13.07 12.61 6.72
N PHE A 69 -14.24 12.35 6.12
CA PHE A 69 -15.53 12.26 6.82
C PHE A 69 -15.53 11.18 7.93
N ALA A 70 -14.62 10.20 7.83
CA ALA A 70 -14.40 9.18 8.85
C ALA A 70 -13.68 9.71 10.10
N GLU A 71 -12.89 10.78 9.99
CA GLU A 71 -12.24 11.42 11.15
C GLU A 71 -13.07 12.58 11.70
N ASP A 72 -13.87 13.24 10.86
CA ASP A 72 -14.74 14.32 11.27
C ASP A 72 -16.06 13.79 11.86
N LEU A 73 -16.00 13.34 13.12
CA LEU A 73 -17.13 12.87 13.91
C LEU A 73 -18.26 13.91 14.01
N SER A 74 -17.97 15.20 13.81
CA SER A 74 -18.98 16.26 13.80
C SER A 74 -19.85 16.20 12.55
N LYS A 75 -19.29 15.74 11.42
CA LYS A 75 -20.01 15.55 10.15
C LYS A 75 -20.71 14.18 10.07
N THR A 76 -20.29 13.23 10.90
CA THR A 76 -20.86 11.87 11.00
C THR A 76 -21.42 11.57 12.39
N PRO A 77 -22.45 12.30 12.85
CA PRO A 77 -23.13 11.89 14.08
C PRO A 77 -23.65 10.46 13.91
N GLY A 78 -23.26 9.56 14.82
CA GLY A 78 -23.74 8.18 14.82
C GLY A 78 -25.26 8.09 15.01
N PRO A 79 -25.89 6.94 14.79
CA PRO A 79 -27.36 6.79 14.89
C PRO A 79 -27.91 7.17 16.27
N ALA A 80 -27.09 7.08 17.32
CA ALA A 80 -27.45 7.47 18.69
C ALA A 80 -27.33 8.98 18.97
N ALA A 81 -26.75 9.77 18.08
CA ALA A 81 -26.58 11.21 18.25
C ALA A 81 -27.83 12.03 17.87
N PHE A 82 -28.81 11.41 17.20
CA PHE A 82 -30.08 12.05 16.90
C PHE A 82 -31.02 12.00 18.12
N ALA A 83 -31.64 13.14 18.44
CA ALA A 83 -32.64 13.20 19.51
C ALA A 83 -33.87 12.34 19.17
N LYS A 84 -34.40 11.62 20.16
CA LYS A 84 -35.65 10.86 20.00
C LYS A 84 -36.82 11.82 19.82
N VAL A 85 -37.45 11.79 18.65
CA VAL A 85 -38.68 12.54 18.38
C VAL A 85 -39.87 11.81 19.00
N HIS A 86 -40.78 12.55 19.62
CA HIS A 86 -42.01 11.98 20.18
C HIS A 86 -42.86 11.37 19.05
N LEU A 87 -43.29 10.11 19.23
CA LEU A 87 -44.02 9.37 18.19
C LEU A 87 -45.36 10.02 17.81
N ASP A 88 -45.97 10.76 18.74
CA ASP A 88 -47.25 11.44 18.53
C ASP A 88 -47.20 12.50 17.42
N VAL A 89 -45.99 12.94 17.02
CA VAL A 89 -45.82 13.92 15.94
C VAL A 89 -46.27 13.35 14.59
N TYR A 90 -46.14 12.03 14.39
CA TYR A 90 -46.42 11.38 13.10
C TYR A 90 -47.28 10.11 13.21
N LYS A 91 -47.50 9.59 14.42
CA LYS A 91 -48.37 8.45 14.69
C LYS A 91 -49.49 8.86 15.64
N LYS A 92 -50.71 8.42 15.36
CA LYS A 92 -51.83 8.58 16.30
C LYS A 92 -51.52 7.81 17.59
N ARG A 93 -51.43 8.54 18.71
CA ARG A 93 -51.25 7.95 20.04
C ARG A 93 -52.52 7.22 20.50
N ALA A 94 -52.34 6.20 21.32
CA ALA A 94 -53.45 5.55 22.03
C ALA A 94 -54.11 6.52 23.03
N PRO A 95 -55.44 6.43 23.24
CA PRO A 95 -56.13 7.24 24.23
C PRO A 95 -55.55 7.00 25.63
N THR A 96 -55.22 8.09 26.34
CA THR A 96 -54.64 8.02 27.70
C THR A 96 -55.72 7.85 28.78
N TYR A 97 -56.98 8.08 28.44
CA TYR A 97 -58.13 7.94 29.33
C TYR A 97 -59.08 6.84 28.84
N THR A 98 -59.80 6.23 29.77
CA THR A 98 -60.84 5.24 29.52
C THR A 98 -62.12 5.72 30.20
N MET A 99 -63.27 5.69 29.51
CA MET A 99 -64.56 6.09 30.07
C MET A 99 -65.17 5.04 31.03
N GLY A 100 -64.58 3.84 31.09
CA GLY A 100 -65.03 2.74 31.95
C GLY A 100 -64.20 2.60 33.22
N THR A 101 -64.83 2.06 34.27
CA THR A 101 -64.18 1.70 35.53
C THR A 101 -63.13 0.62 35.30
N LYS A 102 -61.89 0.85 35.75
CA LYS A 102 -60.85 -0.19 35.75
C LYS A 102 -61.17 -1.21 36.86
N LEU A 103 -61.86 -2.28 36.50
CA LEU A 103 -62.02 -3.43 37.39
C LEU A 103 -60.62 -4.05 37.58
N ARG A 104 -60.05 -3.91 38.78
CA ARG A 104 -58.98 -4.82 39.21
C ARG A 104 -59.59 -6.23 39.17
N PRO A 105 -58.92 -7.26 38.62
CA PRO A 105 -59.45 -8.60 38.68
C PRO A 105 -59.63 -9.00 40.15
N VAL A 106 -60.88 -9.03 40.62
CA VAL A 106 -61.25 -9.64 41.90
C VAL A 106 -61.29 -11.14 41.62
N GLY A 107 -60.16 -11.82 41.82
CA GLY A 107 -60.03 -13.20 41.35
C GLY A 107 -58.99 -14.05 42.08
N GLU A 108 -58.56 -13.66 43.27
CA GLU A 108 -57.44 -14.34 43.97
C GLU A 108 -57.79 -14.80 45.39
N ARG A 109 -59.07 -15.01 45.70
CA ARG A 109 -59.51 -15.60 46.98
C ARG A 109 -60.32 -16.89 46.87
N ALA A 110 -60.55 -17.39 45.66
CA ALA A 110 -61.10 -18.73 45.47
C ALA A 110 -59.94 -19.68 45.18
N VAL A 111 -59.62 -20.55 46.15
CA VAL A 111 -58.76 -21.71 45.90
C VAL A 111 -59.44 -22.53 44.81
N LYS A 112 -58.82 -22.63 43.64
CA LYS A 112 -59.30 -23.46 42.53
C LYS A 112 -58.53 -24.78 42.60
N PRO A 113 -59.03 -25.79 43.33
CA PRO A 113 -58.33 -27.07 43.45
C PRO A 113 -58.17 -27.68 42.05
N GLY A 114 -56.95 -28.10 41.74
CA GLY A 114 -56.65 -28.90 40.56
C GLY A 114 -57.34 -30.26 40.65
N PRO A 115 -57.40 -31.02 39.55
CA PRO A 115 -58.04 -32.34 39.52
C PRO A 115 -57.44 -33.34 40.53
N ALA A 116 -56.19 -33.13 40.97
CA ALA A 116 -55.52 -33.94 41.99
C ALA A 116 -55.76 -33.47 43.44
N ASP A 117 -56.38 -32.31 43.65
CA ASP A 117 -56.59 -31.70 44.98
C ASP A 117 -57.89 -32.18 45.65
N TYR A 118 -58.65 -33.07 45.01
CA TYR A 118 -59.87 -33.65 45.57
C TYR A 118 -59.54 -34.91 46.39
N CYS A 119 -59.66 -34.86 47.72
CA CYS A 119 -59.61 -36.07 48.55
C CYS A 119 -60.95 -36.81 48.46
N LEU A 120 -60.93 -38.07 47.99
CA LEU A 120 -62.08 -38.96 48.08
C LEU A 120 -62.22 -39.41 49.54
N GLY A 121 -63.28 -38.98 50.22
CA GLY A 121 -63.57 -39.39 51.59
C GLY A 121 -63.73 -40.91 51.69
N GLN A 122 -63.28 -41.50 52.80
CA GLN A 122 -63.46 -42.93 53.04
C GLN A 122 -64.94 -43.26 53.20
N VAL A 123 -65.42 -44.18 52.36
CA VAL A 123 -66.76 -44.76 52.47
C VAL A 123 -66.76 -45.73 53.63
N ARG A 124 -67.73 -45.57 54.53
CA ARG A 124 -67.91 -46.39 55.73
C ARG A 124 -68.77 -47.62 55.45
#